data_AF-A0AAU1C4H6-F1
#
_entry.id   AF-A0AAU1C4H6-F1
#
_cell.length_a   1.000
_cell.length_b   1.000
_cell.length_c   1.000
_cell.angle_alpha   90.00
_cell.angle_beta   90.00
_cell.angle_gamma   90.00
#
_symmetry.space_group_name_H-M   'P 1'
#
loop_
_entity.id
_entity.type
_entity.pdbx_description
1 polymer ?
#
loop_
_entity_poly.entity_id
_entity_poly.type
_entity_poly.pdbx_seq_one_letter_code
_entity_poly.pdbx_strand_id
1 'polypeptide(L)'
;MDDILNFLRTRNAEDNHAYAYVARTFGAEALLDSHLPMLDLIDMLARDYNTIDSTDPRKAGLTYTIRVLAQAYAEHPAYRREWRP
;
A
#
# COMPACT_ATOMS: atom_id res chain seq x y z
N MET A 1 -14.26 1.66 2.19
CA MET A 1 -12.94 1.01 2.38
C MET A 1 -12.41 0.49 1.05
N ASP A 2 -13.27 0.00 0.17
CA ASP A 2 -12.87 -0.42 -1.18
C ASP A 2 -12.14 0.67 -1.97
N ASP A 3 -12.63 1.92 -1.89
CA ASP A 3 -11.98 3.07 -2.55
C ASP A 3 -10.53 3.30 -2.08
N ILE A 4 -10.28 3.29 -0.77
CA ILE A 4 -8.93 3.50 -0.20
C ILE A 4 -8.00 2.31 -0.51
N LEU A 5 -8.54 1.09 -0.56
CA LEU A 5 -7.78 -0.11 -0.95
C LEU A 5 -7.39 -0.08 -2.42
N ASN A 6 -8.32 0.30 -3.30
CA ASN A 6 -8.05 0.44 -4.72
C ASN A 6 -7.03 1.56 -4.98
N PHE A 7 -7.17 2.68 -4.27
CA PHE A 7 -6.21 3.77 -4.28
C PHE A 7 -4.80 3.30 -3.89
N LEU A 8 -4.67 2.62 -2.74
CA LEU A 8 -3.39 2.09 -2.26
C LEU A 8 -2.78 1.09 -3.24
N ARG A 9 -3.55 0.13 -3.76
CA ARG A 9 -3.05 -0.84 -4.74
C ARG A 9 -2.53 -0.17 -6.00
N THR A 10 -3.22 0.86 -6.49
CA THR A 10 -2.79 1.61 -7.67
C THR A 10 -1.46 2.32 -7.41
N ARG A 11 -1.31 2.99 -6.25
CA ARG A 11 -0.05 3.65 -5.89
C ARG A 11 1.09 2.65 -5.69
N ASN A 12 0.80 1.56 -4.99
CA ASN A 12 1.76 0.49 -4.73
C ASN A 12 2.28 -0.16 -6.02
N ALA A 13 1.41 -0.34 -7.02
CA ALA A 13 1.81 -0.83 -8.34
C ALA A 13 2.69 0.17 -9.10
N GLU A 14 2.37 1.46 -9.05
CA GLU A 14 3.19 2.52 -9.67
C GLU A 14 4.58 2.61 -9.02
N ASP A 15 4.64 2.58 -7.69
CA ASP A 15 5.90 2.57 -6.95
C ASP A 15 6.72 1.31 -7.27
N ASN A 16 6.08 0.14 -7.31
CA ASN A 16 6.72 -1.12 -7.69
C ASN A 16 7.32 -1.05 -9.10
N HIS A 17 6.57 -0.52 -10.07
CA HIS A 17 7.06 -0.30 -11.43
C HIS A 17 8.25 0.66 -11.49
N ALA A 18 8.23 1.74 -10.71
CA ALA A 18 9.36 2.68 -10.63
C ALA A 18 10.62 1.98 -10.08
N TYR A 19 10.50 1.19 -9.01
CA TYR A 19 11.64 0.45 -8.44
C TYR A 19 12.12 -0.70 -9.34
N ALA A 20 11.22 -1.40 -10.03
CA ALA A 20 11.59 -2.43 -11.01
C ALA A 20 12.37 -1.83 -12.19
N TYR A 21 12.01 -0.63 -12.65
CA TYR A 21 12.77 0.11 -13.65
C TYR A 21 14.17 0.48 -13.16
N VAL A 22 14.28 0.97 -11.92
CA VAL A 22 15.58 1.29 -11.29
C VAL A 22 16.45 0.04 -11.20
N ALA A 23 15.91 -1.07 -10.71
CA ALA A 23 16.62 -2.34 -10.63
C ALA A 23 17.13 -2.82 -11.99
N ARG A 24 16.31 -2.71 -13.04
CA ARG A 24 16.73 -3.05 -14.41
C ARG A 24 17.89 -2.18 -14.90
N THR A 25 17.92 -0.91 -14.49
CA THR A 25 18.91 0.08 -14.96
C THR A 25 20.22 0.00 -14.17
N PHE A 26 20.15 -0.22 -12.87
CA PHE A 26 21.30 -0.13 -11.94
C PHE A 26 21.76 -1.48 -11.37
N GLY A 27 21.07 -2.58 -11.67
CA GLY A 27 21.42 -3.94 -11.26
C GLY A 27 20.66 -4.44 -10.04
N ALA A 28 20.62 -5.77 -9.89
CA ALA A 28 19.78 -6.44 -8.90
C ALA A 28 20.20 -6.22 -7.43
N GLU A 29 21.44 -5.83 -7.16
CA GLU A 29 21.86 -5.49 -5.79
C GLU A 29 21.15 -4.23 -5.26
N ALA A 30 20.72 -3.33 -6.14
CA ALA A 30 19.88 -2.19 -5.77
C ALA A 30 18.46 -2.60 -5.32
N LEU A 31 18.01 -3.84 -5.59
CA LEU A 31 16.74 -4.38 -5.06
C LEU A 31 16.83 -4.72 -3.57
N LEU A 32 17.99 -5.14 -3.06
CA LEU A 32 18.12 -5.55 -1.66
C LEU A 32 18.05 -4.34 -0.70
N ASP A 33 18.44 -3.16 -1.18
CA ASP A 33 18.21 -1.85 -0.54
C ASP A 33 16.88 -1.19 -0.97
N SER A 34 16.06 -1.85 -1.78
CA SER A 34 14.83 -1.26 -2.31
C SER A 34 13.64 -1.38 -1.37
N HIS A 35 12.65 -0.51 -1.59
CA HIS A 35 11.38 -0.51 -0.86
C HIS A 35 10.43 -1.63 -1.33
N LEU A 36 10.83 -2.51 -2.25
CA LEU A 36 9.96 -3.53 -2.85
C LEU A 36 9.38 -4.53 -1.85
N PRO A 37 10.14 -5.08 -0.87
CA PRO A 37 9.55 -5.93 0.16
C PRO A 37 8.48 -5.22 0.99
N MET A 38 8.62 -3.91 1.21
CA MET A 38 7.62 -3.10 1.91
C MET A 38 6.35 -2.94 1.07
N LEU A 39 6.48 -2.71 -0.24
CA LEU A 39 5.34 -2.64 -1.16
C LEU A 39 4.57 -3.97 -1.23
N ASP A 40 5.27 -5.11 -1.20
CA ASP A 40 4.63 -6.43 -1.14
C ASP A 40 3.85 -6.63 0.16
N LEU A 41 4.37 -6.13 1.30
CA LEU A 41 3.65 -6.16 2.59
C LEU A 41 2.41 -5.26 2.58
N ILE A 42 2.45 -4.09 1.93
CA ILE A 42 1.27 -3.22 1.77
C ILE A 42 0.18 -3.94 0.96
N ASP A 43 0.53 -4.59 -0.15
CA ASP A 43 -0.45 -5.33 -0.94
C ASP A 43 -1.00 -6.54 -0.18
N MET A 44 -0.16 -7.24 0.58
CA MET A 44 -0.59 -8.31 1.48
C MET A 44 -1.65 -7.81 2.48
N LEU A 45 -1.39 -6.70 3.16
CA LEU A 45 -2.35 -6.10 4.11
C LEU A 45 -3.66 -5.69 3.43
N ALA A 46 -3.59 -5.13 2.22
CA ALA A 46 -4.76 -4.77 1.45
C ALA A 46 -5.59 -6.00 1.03
N ARG A 47 -4.94 -7.13 0.72
CA ARG A 47 -5.61 -8.41 0.45
C ARG A 47 -6.22 -9.00 1.72
N ASP A 48 -5.48 -9.00 2.83
CA ASP A 48 -5.96 -9.49 4.13
C ASP A 48 -7.20 -8.73 4.60
N TYR A 49 -7.30 -7.44 4.30
CA TYR A 49 -8.51 -6.68 4.61
C TYR A 49 -9.74 -7.18 3.87
N ASN A 50 -9.59 -7.66 2.64
CA ASN A 50 -10.71 -8.18 1.85
C ASN A 50 -11.15 -9.57 2.32
N THR A 51 -10.26 -10.33 2.95
CA THR A 51 -10.53 -11.71 3.38
C THR A 51 -10.92 -11.82 4.85
N ILE A 52 -10.50 -10.87 5.68
CA ILE A 52 -10.81 -10.88 7.11
C ILE A 52 -12.32 -10.66 7.37
N ASP A 53 -12.86 -11.51 8.23
CA ASP A 53 -14.26 -11.50 8.65
C ASP A 53 -14.65 -10.15 9.28
N SER A 54 -15.89 -9.71 9.03
CA SER A 54 -16.41 -8.42 9.54
C SER A 54 -16.49 -8.34 11.07
N THR A 55 -16.60 -9.48 11.75
CA THR A 55 -16.68 -9.61 13.21
C THR A 55 -15.32 -9.87 13.85
N ASP A 56 -14.26 -10.07 13.06
CA ASP A 56 -12.91 -10.28 13.59
C ASP A 56 -12.44 -9.03 14.34
N PRO A 57 -12.00 -9.16 15.61
CA PRO A 57 -11.60 -8.02 16.41
C PRO A 57 -10.41 -7.24 15.83
N ARG A 58 -9.62 -7.87 14.94
CA ARG A 58 -8.48 -7.22 14.27
C ARG A 58 -8.92 -6.31 13.12
N LYS A 59 -10.16 -6.39 12.63
CA LYS A 59 -10.68 -5.59 11.51
C LYS A 59 -10.53 -4.09 11.75
N ALA A 60 -10.79 -3.65 12.99
CA ALA A 60 -10.66 -2.25 13.37
C ALA A 60 -9.19 -1.77 13.28
N GLY A 61 -8.26 -2.56 13.82
CA GLY A 61 -6.82 -2.27 13.73
C GLY A 61 -6.35 -2.22 12.28
N LEU A 62 -6.73 -3.21 11.46
CA LEU A 62 -6.35 -3.24 10.06
C LEU A 62 -6.94 -2.07 9.25
N THR A 63 -8.18 -1.66 9.56
CA THR A 63 -8.79 -0.44 8.98
C THR A 63 -7.94 0.79 9.27
N TYR A 64 -7.49 0.96 10.51
CA TYR A 64 -6.66 2.09 10.91
C TYR A 64 -5.29 2.05 10.24
N THR A 65 -4.64 0.88 10.20
CA THR A 65 -3.36 0.68 9.50
C THR A 65 -3.47 1.09 8.03
N ILE A 66 -4.54 0.69 7.33
CA ILE A 66 -4.76 1.06 5.93
C ILE A 66 -4.89 2.58 5.75
N ARG A 67 -5.59 3.26 6.65
CA ARG A 67 -5.70 4.73 6.62
C ARG A 67 -4.36 5.42 6.85
N VAL A 68 -3.55 4.91 7.77
CA VAL A 68 -2.19 5.42 8.02
C VAL A 68 -1.31 5.23 6.80
N LEU A 69 -1.38 4.07 6.12
CA LEU A 69 -0.64 3.83 4.88
C LEU A 69 -1.09 4.78 3.76
N ALA A 70 -2.41 5.01 3.62
CA ALA A 70 -2.92 5.95 2.62
C ALA A 70 -2.48 7.39 2.87
N GLN A 71 -2.26 7.77 4.13
CA GLN A 71 -1.78 9.11 4.50
C GLN A 71 -0.39 9.41 3.92
N ALA A 72 0.44 8.40 3.61
CA ALA A 72 1.71 8.62 2.91
C ALA A 72 1.53 9.31 1.55
N TYR A 73 0.34 9.20 0.95
CA TYR A 73 -0.03 9.82 -0.32
C TYR A 73 -0.96 11.02 -0.13
N ALA A 74 -0.94 11.69 1.03
CA ALA A 74 -1.88 12.79 1.35
C ALA A 74 -1.82 13.98 0.38
N GLU A 75 -0.70 14.18 -0.31
CA GLU A 75 -0.52 15.23 -1.32
C GLU A 75 -1.03 14.82 -2.71
N HIS A 76 -1.37 13.54 -2.91
CA HIS A 76 -1.82 13.03 -4.19
C HIS A 76 -3.23 13.57 -4.54
N PRO A 77 -3.50 14.05 -5.76
CA PRO A 77 -4.80 14.66 -6.12
C PRO A 77 -6.01 13.73 -5.94
N ALA A 78 -5.81 12.42 -6.08
CA ALA A 78 -6.86 11.41 -5.86
C ALA A 78 -7.04 11.01 -4.39
N TYR A 79 -6.21 11.50 -3.47
CA TYR A 79 -6.36 11.26 -2.04
C TYR A 79 -7.56 12.03 -1.48
N ARG A 80 -8.38 11.37 -0.66
CA ARG A 80 -9.55 12.00 -0.01
C ARG A 80 -9.27 12.26 1.46
N ARG A 81 -9.63 13.45 1.95
CA ARG A 81 -9.44 13.83 3.38
C ARG A 81 -10.17 12.90 4.35
N GLU A 82 -11.28 12.30 3.93
CA GLU A 82 -12.06 11.33 4.71
C GLU A 82 -11.30 10.03 5.03
N TRP A 83 -10.18 9.78 4.32
CA TRP A 83 -9.31 8.62 4.54
C TRP A 83 -8.27 8.82 5.63
N ARG A 84 -8.22 10.03 6.24
CA ARG A 84 -7.36 10.26 7.40
C ARG A 84 -7.71 9.26 8.52
N PRO A 85 -6.71 8.76 9.27
CA PRO A 85 -6.92 7.81 10.36
C PRO A 85 -8.03 8.24 11.32
#